data_AF-A0AAN6ZPA2-F1
#
_entry.id   AF-A0AAN6ZPA2-F1
#
_cell.length_a   1.000
_cell.length_b   1.000
_cell.length_c   1.000
_cell.angle_alpha   90.00
_cell.angle_beta   90.00
_cell.angle_gamma   90.00
#
_symmetry.space_group_name_H-M   'P 1'
#
loop_
_entity.id
_entity.type
_entity.pdbx_description
1 polymer ?
#
loop_
_entity_poly.entity_id
_entity_poly.type
_entity_poly.pdbx_seq_one_letter_code
_entity_poly.pdbx_strand_id
1 'polypeptide(L)'
;MESLLSLAFDNLSSFDGGKIKKGLKQVEGLLAQICLSPPNNPTPGSPRKNSHPSDRDREQEQNPPRKHLSDVSGDPAFREFFKLQEGFEWNIAQRLLTTLDWLVVRGGDGQYDLLIVNALDLIQGVLLLHPPSKGLFSRSVHMNLLLDLLEPINCPAIQSATLTTLVVALLDMPRNTRVFEQLDGLLTVTSLFKSRDTSREVKVRLTEFMYFYLTPETPVGGGRPVSAAGRNGQGKLGKALFSSSGDGKGGREGDAEDGVTVSVREKKGYVDRYLPGVVDELVKDLEVYKPFGGVLS
;
A
#
# COMPACT_ATOMS: atom_id res chain seq x y z
N MET A 1 20.55 1.60 9.61
CA MET A 1 19.09 1.37 9.48
C MET A 1 18.65 0.19 10.33
N GLU A 2 19.35 -0.95 10.26
CA GLU A 2 19.12 -2.13 11.11
C GLU A 2 18.95 -1.82 12.61
N SER A 3 19.82 -1.00 13.21
CA SER A 3 19.71 -0.61 14.62
C SER A 3 18.41 0.14 14.95
N LEU A 4 17.92 0.97 14.03
CA LEU A 4 16.63 1.68 14.18
C LEU A 4 15.46 0.70 14.09
N LEU A 5 15.53 -0.24 13.14
CA LEU A 5 14.53 -1.30 13.00
C LEU A 5 14.51 -2.23 14.21
N SER A 6 15.69 -2.61 14.73
CA SER A 6 15.81 -3.44 15.93
C SER A 6 15.08 -2.80 17.11
N LEU A 7 15.38 -1.53 17.38
CA LEU A 7 14.74 -0.81 18.47
C LEU A 7 13.23 -0.67 18.26
N ALA A 8 12.78 -0.43 17.02
CA ALA A 8 11.36 -0.38 16.69
C ALA A 8 10.68 -1.74 16.92
N PHE A 9 11.33 -2.83 16.50
CA PHE A 9 10.79 -4.18 16.57
C PHE A 9 10.73 -4.70 18.01
N ASP A 10 11.71 -4.35 18.84
CA ASP A 10 11.68 -4.63 20.29
C ASP A 10 10.46 -3.97 20.95
N ASN A 11 10.16 -2.72 20.58
CA ASN A 11 9.00 -1.99 21.07
C ASN A 11 7.68 -2.56 20.52
N LEU A 12 7.63 -2.97 19.26
CA LEU A 12 6.45 -3.60 18.65
C LEU A 12 6.16 -4.99 19.24
N SER A 13 7.19 -5.71 19.68
CA SER A 13 7.08 -7.06 20.24
C SER A 13 6.87 -7.08 21.76
N SER A 14 6.78 -5.93 22.41
CA SER A 14 6.74 -5.86 23.87
C SER A 14 5.35 -6.09 24.49
N PHE A 15 4.31 -6.22 23.66
CA PHE A 15 2.91 -6.45 24.08
C PHE A 15 2.38 -5.45 25.12
N ASP A 16 2.93 -4.23 25.11
CA ASP A 16 2.53 -3.11 25.95
C ASP A 16 2.10 -1.96 25.03
N GLY A 17 0.90 -1.42 25.22
CA GLY A 17 0.35 -0.42 24.31
C GLY A 17 1.21 0.84 24.18
N GLY A 18 1.87 1.27 25.26
CA GLY A 18 2.76 2.43 25.26
C GLY A 18 4.03 2.20 24.43
N LYS A 19 4.66 1.04 24.59
CA LYS A 19 5.80 0.62 23.79
C LYS A 19 5.42 0.35 22.34
N ILE A 20 4.30 -0.30 22.06
CA ILE A 20 3.82 -0.49 20.68
C ILE A 20 3.62 0.86 20.00
N LYS A 21 2.97 1.82 20.66
CA LYS A 21 2.84 3.20 20.15
C LYS A 21 4.20 3.82 19.82
N LYS A 22 5.21 3.60 20.67
CA LYS A 22 6.57 4.07 20.43
C LYS A 22 7.21 3.38 19.23
N GLY A 23 7.04 2.06 19.09
CA GLY A 23 7.52 1.27 17.96
C GLY A 23 6.92 1.74 16.64
N LEU A 24 5.59 1.93 16.59
CA LEU A 24 4.89 2.47 15.42
C LEU A 24 5.43 3.84 15.02
N LYS A 25 5.62 4.76 15.98
CA LYS A 25 6.23 6.08 15.71
C LYS A 25 7.67 6.00 15.19
N GLN A 26 8.45 5.02 15.65
CA GLN A 26 9.82 4.81 15.15
C GLN A 26 9.81 4.33 13.70
N VAL A 27 8.91 3.41 13.36
CA VAL A 27 8.69 2.97 11.98
C VAL A 27 8.23 4.16 11.12
N GLU A 28 7.22 4.91 11.57
CA GLU A 28 6.72 6.10 10.88
C GLU A 28 7.85 7.10 10.58
N GLY A 29 8.67 7.42 11.58
CA GLY A 29 9.81 8.32 11.43
C GLY A 29 10.85 7.83 10.42
N LEU A 30 11.10 6.51 10.38
CA LEU A 30 11.98 5.91 9.39
C LEU A 30 11.41 6.05 7.97
N LEU A 31 10.14 5.73 7.78
CA LEU A 31 9.47 5.84 6.47
C LEU A 31 9.42 7.30 6.01
N ALA A 32 9.15 8.24 6.91
CA ALA A 32 9.16 9.67 6.62
C ALA A 32 10.53 10.14 6.12
N GLN A 33 11.63 9.71 6.75
CA GLN A 33 12.99 10.06 6.32
C GLN A 33 13.31 9.56 4.91
N ILE A 34 12.79 8.40 4.54
CA ILE A 34 12.96 7.84 3.20
C ILE A 34 12.18 8.68 2.17
N CYS A 35 10.93 9.03 2.48
CA CYS A 35 10.02 9.72 1.57
C CYS A 35 10.27 11.24 1.42
N LEU A 36 10.87 11.89 2.42
CA LEU A 36 11.06 13.33 2.43
C LEU A 36 12.44 13.73 1.90
N SER A 37 12.49 14.86 1.20
CA SER A 37 13.75 15.46 0.76
C SER A 37 14.52 15.97 1.98
N PRO A 38 15.85 15.75 2.06
CA PRO A 38 16.66 16.46 3.04
C PRO A 38 16.46 17.96 2.84
N PRO A 39 16.35 18.77 3.91
CA PRO A 39 16.29 20.22 3.77
C PRO A 39 17.59 20.69 3.10
N ASN A 40 17.45 21.19 1.86
CA ASN A 40 18.48 21.75 0.98
C ASN A 40 19.92 21.72 1.51
N ASN A 41 20.75 20.86 0.92
CA ASN A 41 22.17 21.17 0.81
C ASN A 41 22.29 22.55 0.14
N PRO A 42 22.95 23.55 0.75
CA PRO A 42 23.13 24.84 0.11
C PRO A 42 23.95 24.62 -1.15
N THR A 43 23.37 24.91 -2.30
CA THR A 43 24.10 24.97 -3.57
C THR A 43 25.23 25.97 -3.40
N PRO A 44 26.51 25.58 -3.55
CA PRO A 44 27.62 26.52 -3.50
C PRO A 44 27.57 27.33 -4.80
N GLY A 45 26.93 28.51 -4.76
CA GLY A 45 26.90 29.42 -5.92
C GLY A 45 25.74 30.39 -6.04
N SER A 46 24.70 30.35 -5.19
CA SER A 46 23.64 31.38 -5.26
C SER A 46 24.09 32.66 -4.52
N PRO A 47 24.16 33.83 -5.17
CA PRO A 47 24.50 35.07 -4.49
C PRO A 47 23.41 35.42 -3.48
N ARG A 48 23.80 35.59 -2.21
CA ARG A 48 22.96 36.14 -1.14
C ARG A 48 22.35 37.47 -1.58
N LYS A 49 21.08 37.48 -1.98
CA LYS A 49 20.28 38.71 -1.99
C LYS A 49 19.86 38.99 -0.55
N ASN A 50 20.53 39.96 0.06
CA ASN A 50 20.04 40.65 1.25
C ASN A 50 18.67 41.26 0.91
N SER A 51 17.60 40.74 1.52
CA SER A 51 16.33 41.45 1.62
C SER A 51 15.90 41.47 3.08
N HIS A 52 15.68 42.69 3.59
CA HIS A 52 15.17 43.02 4.91
C HIS A 52 13.93 42.20 5.32
N PRO A 53 13.72 41.96 6.62
CA PRO A 53 12.54 41.25 7.10
C PRO A 53 11.33 42.19 7.08
N SER A 54 10.30 41.84 6.31
CA SER A 54 8.96 42.38 6.50
C SER A 54 8.14 41.42 7.35
N ASP A 55 7.66 41.92 8.49
CA ASP A 55 6.89 41.24 9.55
C ASP A 55 5.49 40.73 9.13
N ARG A 56 5.35 40.03 8.00
CA ARG A 56 4.02 39.53 7.54
C ARG A 56 3.92 38.07 7.11
N ASP A 57 5.01 37.30 7.11
CA ASP A 57 4.99 35.90 6.65
C ASP A 57 5.32 34.90 7.77
N ARG A 58 4.50 34.83 8.82
CA ARG A 58 4.71 33.92 9.97
C ARG A 58 3.76 32.71 10.06
N GLU A 59 2.94 32.41 9.05
CA GLU A 59 1.95 31.32 9.15
C GLU A 59 1.87 30.37 7.94
N GLN A 60 2.98 30.19 7.21
CA GLN A 60 3.10 29.04 6.29
C GLN A 60 4.21 28.12 6.80
N GLU A 61 3.83 27.15 7.63
CA GLU A 61 4.62 25.94 7.86
C GLU A 61 4.85 25.29 6.49
N GLN A 62 6.00 25.60 5.89
CA GLN A 62 6.44 25.02 4.63
C GLN A 62 6.70 23.52 4.88
N ASN A 63 5.70 22.70 4.60
CA ASN A 63 5.89 21.25 4.53
C ASN A 63 7.04 20.96 3.56
N PRO A 64 8.02 20.12 3.96
CA PRO A 64 9.18 19.84 3.13
C PRO A 64 8.74 19.26 1.77
N PRO A 65 9.48 19.57 0.67
CA PRO A 65 9.13 19.07 -0.65
C PRO A 65 9.16 17.53 -0.68
N ARG A 66 8.03 16.93 -1.07
CA ARG A 66 7.84 15.49 -1.19
C ARG A 66 8.61 14.96 -2.41
N LYS A 67 9.33 13.85 -2.27
CA LYS A 67 9.96 13.16 -3.41
C LYS A 67 8.90 12.44 -4.22
N HIS A 68 9.00 12.45 -5.55
CA HIS A 68 8.22 11.52 -6.36
C HIS A 68 8.81 10.11 -6.21
N LEU A 69 8.00 9.05 -6.28
CA LEU A 69 8.47 7.67 -6.04
C LEU A 69 9.65 7.28 -6.96
N SER A 70 9.66 7.80 -8.19
CA SER A 70 10.78 7.65 -9.14
C SER A 70 12.10 8.18 -8.59
N ASP A 71 12.05 9.29 -7.85
CA ASP A 71 13.23 10.00 -7.35
C ASP A 71 13.81 9.31 -6.12
N VAL A 72 12.97 8.59 -5.37
CA VAL A 72 13.36 7.81 -4.20
C VAL A 72 14.22 6.60 -4.59
N SER A 73 14.03 6.02 -5.78
CA SER A 73 14.76 4.82 -6.24
C SER A 73 16.29 5.01 -6.37
N GLY A 74 16.74 6.26 -6.55
CA GLY A 74 18.15 6.63 -6.61
C GLY A 74 18.80 6.84 -5.23
N ASP A 75 18.01 6.99 -4.18
CA ASP A 75 18.48 7.31 -2.83
C ASP A 75 19.16 6.10 -2.18
N PRO A 76 20.43 6.21 -1.72
CA PRO A 76 21.12 5.14 -1.01
C PRO A 76 20.35 4.64 0.22
N ALA A 77 19.66 5.53 0.95
CA ALA A 77 18.88 5.15 2.11
C ALA A 77 17.66 4.29 1.72
N PHE A 78 17.01 4.61 0.60
CA PHE A 78 15.91 3.80 0.09
C PHE A 78 16.38 2.44 -0.41
N ARG A 79 17.53 2.36 -1.08
CA ARG A 79 18.07 1.07 -1.55
C ARG A 79 18.42 0.15 -0.39
N GLU A 80 19.00 0.70 0.67
CA GLU A 80 19.28 -0.06 1.89
C GLU A 80 17.99 -0.50 2.58
N PHE A 81 17.00 0.39 2.68
CA PHE A 81 15.67 0.03 3.16
C PHE A 81 15.08 -1.12 2.37
N PHE A 82 15.03 -1.00 1.04
CA PHE A 82 14.45 -1.99 0.15
C PHE A 82 15.15 -3.35 0.32
N LYS A 83 16.48 -3.37 0.35
CA LYS A 83 17.27 -4.58 0.61
C LYS A 83 16.93 -5.23 1.95
N LEU A 84 16.77 -4.43 3.02
CA LEU A 84 16.38 -4.96 4.33
C LEU A 84 14.96 -5.55 4.31
N GLN A 85 14.05 -4.98 3.52
CA GLN A 85 12.67 -5.49 3.42
C GLN A 85 12.55 -6.83 2.69
N GLU A 86 13.51 -7.20 1.85
CA GLU A 86 13.57 -8.53 1.21
C GLU A 86 13.89 -9.65 2.22
N GLY A 87 14.55 -9.33 3.33
CA GLY A 87 14.87 -10.29 4.39
C GLY A 87 13.73 -10.46 5.39
N PHE A 88 13.55 -11.67 5.92
CA PHE A 88 12.53 -11.95 6.94
C PHE A 88 12.80 -11.22 8.28
N GLU A 89 14.06 -10.97 8.62
CA GLU A 89 14.47 -10.38 9.89
C GLU A 89 14.02 -8.91 10.02
N TRP A 90 14.09 -8.17 8.91
CA TRP A 90 13.91 -6.71 8.87
C TRP A 90 12.67 -6.27 8.10
N ASN A 91 11.83 -7.20 7.62
CA ASN A 91 10.58 -6.89 6.93
C ASN A 91 9.56 -6.25 7.90
N ILE A 92 9.33 -4.96 7.71
CA ILE A 92 8.44 -4.15 8.53
C ILE A 92 6.98 -4.58 8.33
N ALA A 93 6.55 -4.88 7.10
CA ALA A 93 5.17 -5.27 6.84
C ALA A 93 4.80 -6.55 7.60
N GLN A 94 5.69 -7.54 7.60
CA GLN A 94 5.52 -8.77 8.38
C GLN A 94 5.46 -8.47 9.88
N ARG A 95 6.36 -7.62 10.39
CA ARG A 95 6.36 -7.24 11.81
C ARG A 95 5.07 -6.51 12.22
N LEU A 96 4.60 -5.58 11.38
CA LEU A 96 3.35 -4.85 11.60
C LEU A 96 2.13 -5.76 11.55
N LEU A 97 2.09 -6.76 10.66
CA LEU A 97 1.02 -7.77 10.64
C LEU A 97 0.98 -8.58 11.94
N THR A 98 2.13 -8.98 12.48
CA THR A 98 2.21 -9.65 13.80
C THR A 98 1.73 -8.74 14.92
N THR A 99 2.09 -7.45 14.90
CA THR A 99 1.58 -6.49 15.89
C THR A 99 0.08 -6.28 15.75
N LEU A 100 -0.43 -6.19 14.52
CA LEU A 100 -1.85 -5.99 14.22
C LEU A 100 -2.69 -7.16 14.75
N ASP A 101 -2.27 -8.39 14.47
CA ASP A 101 -2.90 -9.62 15.00
C ASP A 101 -3.05 -9.57 16.53
N TRP A 102 -1.97 -9.20 17.23
CA TRP A 102 -2.01 -9.04 18.68
C TRP A 102 -2.96 -7.93 19.15
N LEU A 103 -2.97 -6.78 18.47
CA LEU A 103 -3.84 -5.65 18.81
C LEU A 103 -5.31 -6.02 18.63
N VAL A 104 -5.66 -6.77 17.59
CA VAL A 104 -7.03 -7.25 17.33
C VAL A 104 -7.49 -8.21 18.41
N VAL A 105 -6.68 -9.23 18.73
CA VAL A 105 -7.04 -10.24 19.74
C VAL A 105 -7.28 -9.63 21.13
N ARG A 106 -6.61 -8.52 21.45
CA ARG A 106 -6.74 -7.83 22.75
C ARG A 106 -7.56 -6.55 22.74
N GLY A 107 -8.05 -6.12 21.58
CA GLY A 107 -8.69 -4.82 21.35
C GLY A 107 -10.15 -4.71 21.80
N GLY A 108 -10.67 -5.65 22.59
CA GLY A 108 -12.11 -5.84 22.82
C GLY A 108 -12.92 -4.61 23.24
N ASP A 109 -12.33 -3.70 24.03
CA ASP A 109 -13.00 -2.46 24.49
C ASP A 109 -12.58 -1.20 23.72
N GLY A 110 -12.00 -1.35 22.52
CA GLY A 110 -11.54 -0.24 21.68
C GLY A 110 -10.26 0.45 22.16
N GLN A 111 -9.63 -0.07 23.23
CA GLN A 111 -8.42 0.51 23.85
C GLN A 111 -7.25 0.65 22.86
N TYR A 112 -7.23 -0.18 21.83
CA TYR A 112 -6.15 -0.23 20.83
C TYR A 112 -6.55 0.30 19.46
N ASP A 113 -7.74 0.88 19.30
CA ASP A 113 -8.26 1.31 17.99
C ASP A 113 -7.30 2.26 17.26
N LEU A 114 -6.76 3.25 17.97
CA LEU A 114 -5.80 4.18 17.40
C LEU A 114 -4.49 3.48 16.98
N LEU A 115 -4.06 2.45 17.71
CA LEU A 115 -2.87 1.68 17.34
C LEU A 115 -3.13 0.79 16.13
N ILE A 116 -4.32 0.21 16.01
CA ILE A 116 -4.77 -0.58 14.85
C ILE A 116 -4.76 0.31 13.61
N VAL A 117 -5.39 1.49 13.66
CA VAL A 117 -5.42 2.44 12.54
C VAL A 117 -3.99 2.84 12.14
N ASN A 118 -3.13 3.21 13.09
CA ASN A 118 -1.75 3.57 12.79
C ASN A 118 -0.96 2.39 12.17
N ALA A 119 -1.18 1.16 12.63
CA ALA A 119 -0.53 -0.01 12.07
C ALA A 119 -0.98 -0.25 10.62
N LEU A 120 -2.28 -0.11 10.33
CA LEU A 120 -2.84 -0.21 8.98
C LEU A 120 -2.25 0.86 8.03
N ASP A 121 -2.13 2.10 8.48
CA ASP A 121 -1.53 3.19 7.69
C ASP A 121 -0.05 2.93 7.39
N LEU A 122 0.70 2.41 8.37
CA LEU A 122 2.10 2.03 8.15
C LEU A 122 2.23 0.81 7.24
N ILE A 123 1.33 -0.17 7.34
CA ILE A 123 1.29 -1.29 6.40
C ILE A 123 1.10 -0.75 4.98
N GLN A 124 0.13 0.14 4.74
CA GLN A 124 -0.07 0.78 3.44
C GLN A 124 1.21 1.44 2.93
N GLY A 125 1.83 2.28 3.76
CA GLY A 125 3.07 2.98 3.39
C GLY A 125 4.20 2.01 3.00
N VAL A 126 4.40 0.94 3.76
CA VAL A 126 5.43 -0.07 3.47
C VAL A 126 5.10 -0.84 2.19
N LEU A 127 3.84 -1.21 1.96
CA LEU A 127 3.43 -1.91 0.73
C LEU A 127 3.63 -1.07 -0.54
N LEU A 128 3.51 0.26 -0.43
CA LEU A 128 3.78 1.17 -1.53
C LEU A 128 5.28 1.38 -1.77
N LEU A 129 6.08 1.44 -0.70
CA LEU A 129 7.55 1.58 -0.80
C LEU A 129 8.26 0.28 -1.18
N HIS A 130 7.70 -0.86 -0.78
CA HIS A 130 8.21 -2.20 -1.05
C HIS A 130 7.10 -3.10 -1.60
N PRO A 131 6.77 -2.99 -2.91
CA PRO A 131 5.73 -3.79 -3.55
C PRO A 131 5.83 -5.31 -3.34
N PRO A 132 7.03 -5.94 -3.26
CA PRO A 132 7.12 -7.37 -2.98
C PRO A 132 6.45 -7.79 -1.66
N SER A 133 6.39 -6.89 -0.65
CA SER A 133 5.70 -7.16 0.62
C SER A 133 4.20 -7.41 0.43
N LYS A 134 3.58 -6.98 -0.68
CA LYS A 134 2.17 -7.33 -0.96
C LYS A 134 1.97 -8.83 -1.08
N GLY A 135 3.01 -9.59 -1.45
CA GLY A 135 2.97 -11.06 -1.50
C GLY A 135 2.59 -11.72 -0.17
N LEU A 136 2.74 -11.03 0.97
CA LEU A 136 2.30 -11.51 2.28
C LEU A 136 0.79 -11.83 2.32
N PHE A 137 -0.03 -11.07 1.59
CA PHE A 137 -1.49 -11.22 1.56
C PHE A 137 -1.99 -12.34 0.65
N SER A 138 -1.07 -13.05 -0.03
CA SER A 138 -1.40 -14.31 -0.70
C SER A 138 -1.59 -15.48 0.27
N ARG A 139 -1.30 -15.26 1.56
CA ARG A 139 -1.57 -16.21 2.64
C ARG A 139 -2.91 -15.88 3.27
N SER A 140 -3.78 -16.88 3.40
CA SER A 140 -5.13 -16.69 3.94
C SER A 140 -5.13 -16.11 5.35
N VAL A 141 -4.14 -16.44 6.19
CA VAL A 141 -4.03 -15.91 7.56
C VAL A 141 -3.94 -14.39 7.57
N HIS A 142 -3.10 -13.80 6.71
CA HIS A 142 -2.94 -12.34 6.67
C HIS A 142 -4.13 -11.64 5.98
N MET A 143 -4.76 -12.29 5.01
CA MET A 143 -5.97 -11.75 4.37
C MET A 143 -7.16 -11.78 5.33
N ASN A 144 -7.37 -12.88 6.06
CA ASN A 144 -8.41 -12.99 7.08
C ASN A 144 -8.24 -11.93 8.17
N LEU A 145 -7.01 -11.63 8.61
CA LEU A 145 -6.77 -10.55 9.55
C LEU A 145 -7.34 -9.19 9.07
N LEU A 146 -7.26 -8.90 7.77
CA LEU A 146 -7.91 -7.70 7.21
C LEU A 146 -9.44 -7.85 7.11
N LEU A 147 -9.96 -9.04 6.79
CA LEU A 147 -11.40 -9.27 6.72
C LEU A 147 -12.07 -9.19 8.10
N ASP A 148 -11.42 -9.70 9.14
CA ASP A 148 -11.90 -9.64 10.53
C ASP A 148 -12.01 -8.20 11.02
N LEU A 149 -11.11 -7.32 10.58
CA LEU A 149 -11.15 -5.88 10.86
C LEU A 149 -12.31 -5.14 10.17
N LEU A 150 -12.97 -5.75 9.17
CA LEU A 150 -14.18 -5.22 8.54
C LEU A 150 -15.46 -5.59 9.28
N GLU A 151 -15.39 -6.45 10.31
CA GLU A 151 -16.59 -6.84 11.05
C GLU A 151 -17.31 -5.62 11.67
N PRO A 152 -18.66 -5.65 11.78
CA PRO A 152 -19.45 -4.54 12.31
C PRO A 152 -19.12 -4.13 13.75
N ILE A 153 -18.44 -4.99 14.52
CA ILE A 153 -18.00 -4.70 15.88
C ILE A 153 -16.90 -3.63 15.92
N ASN A 154 -16.11 -3.52 14.85
CA ASN A 154 -15.00 -2.58 14.76
C ASN A 154 -15.52 -1.17 14.45
N CYS A 155 -14.84 -0.15 15.00
CA CYS A 155 -15.24 1.22 14.78
C CYS A 155 -15.05 1.66 13.31
N PRO A 156 -15.81 2.67 12.83
CA PRO A 156 -15.74 3.12 11.43
C PRO A 156 -14.35 3.51 10.93
N ALA A 157 -13.49 4.01 11.81
CA ALA A 157 -12.12 4.40 11.47
C ALA A 157 -11.26 3.17 11.10
N ILE A 158 -11.37 2.07 11.87
CA ILE A 158 -10.69 0.81 11.58
C ILE A 158 -11.18 0.23 10.25
N GLN A 159 -12.50 0.17 10.05
CA GLN A 159 -13.08 -0.34 8.80
C GLN A 159 -12.60 0.46 7.59
N SER A 160 -12.57 1.79 7.68
CA SER A 160 -12.11 2.68 6.61
C SER A 160 -10.61 2.51 6.30
N ALA A 161 -9.76 2.44 7.34
CA ALA A 161 -8.33 2.20 7.18
C ALA A 161 -8.05 0.79 6.60
N THR A 162 -8.86 -0.19 7.00
CA THR A 162 -8.76 -1.58 6.52
C THR A 162 -9.13 -1.68 5.04
N LEU A 163 -10.22 -1.03 4.60
CA LEU A 163 -10.60 -0.97 3.18
C LEU A 163 -9.49 -0.34 2.33
N THR A 164 -8.87 0.73 2.82
CA THR A 164 -7.76 1.38 2.13
C THR A 164 -6.54 0.45 2.05
N THR A 165 -6.25 -0.28 3.14
CA THR A 165 -5.18 -1.29 3.20
C THR A 165 -5.44 -2.44 2.23
N LEU A 166 -6.68 -2.92 2.12
CA LEU A 166 -7.09 -3.93 1.15
C LEU A 166 -6.84 -3.45 -0.28
N VAL A 167 -7.23 -2.22 -0.64
CA VAL A 167 -6.93 -1.67 -1.98
C VAL A 167 -5.44 -1.76 -2.28
N VAL A 168 -4.58 -1.28 -1.38
CA VAL A 168 -3.12 -1.30 -1.59
C VAL A 168 -2.58 -2.73 -1.70
N ALA A 169 -3.06 -3.66 -0.88
CA ALA A 169 -2.66 -5.07 -0.86
C ALA A 169 -3.08 -5.82 -2.13
N LEU A 170 -4.23 -5.46 -2.72
CA LEU A 170 -4.78 -6.08 -3.93
C LEU A 170 -4.29 -5.43 -5.23
N LEU A 171 -3.88 -4.15 -5.17
CA LEU A 171 -3.43 -3.40 -6.33
C LEU A 171 -2.23 -4.08 -7.02
N ASP A 172 -2.38 -4.34 -8.32
CA ASP A 172 -1.43 -5.08 -9.16
C ASP A 172 -1.07 -6.48 -8.64
N MET A 173 -1.95 -7.08 -7.83
CA MET A 173 -1.74 -8.39 -7.24
C MET A 173 -2.95 -9.31 -7.43
N PRO A 174 -3.21 -9.82 -8.67
CA PRO A 174 -4.35 -10.70 -8.96
C PRO A 174 -4.43 -11.90 -8.02
N ARG A 175 -3.28 -12.48 -7.64
CA ARG A 175 -3.19 -13.58 -6.68
C ARG A 175 -3.77 -13.23 -5.30
N ASN A 176 -3.54 -12.02 -4.81
CA ASN A 176 -4.13 -11.56 -3.55
C ASN A 176 -5.64 -11.37 -3.71
N THR A 177 -6.09 -10.87 -4.86
CA THR A 177 -7.53 -10.73 -5.16
C THR A 177 -8.23 -12.08 -5.15
N ARG A 178 -7.60 -13.13 -5.72
CA ARG A 178 -8.14 -14.49 -5.67
C ARG A 178 -8.27 -15.01 -4.24
N VAL A 179 -7.28 -14.76 -3.38
CA VAL A 179 -7.34 -15.16 -1.96
C VAL A 179 -8.45 -14.41 -1.22
N PHE A 180 -8.59 -13.10 -1.46
CA PHE A 180 -9.68 -12.30 -0.91
C PHE A 180 -11.06 -12.86 -1.31
N GLU A 181 -11.25 -13.21 -2.58
CA GLU A 181 -12.51 -13.79 -3.07
C GLU A 181 -12.80 -15.18 -2.47
N GLN A 182 -11.77 -16.03 -2.36
CA GLN A 182 -11.88 -17.37 -1.76
C GLN A 182 -12.25 -17.34 -0.27
N LEU A 183 -11.94 -16.24 0.41
CA LEU A 183 -12.26 -16.02 1.82
C LEU A 183 -13.55 -15.23 2.00
N ASP A 184 -14.45 -15.26 1.00
CA ASP A 184 -15.73 -14.57 1.01
C ASP A 184 -15.61 -13.04 1.21
N GLY A 185 -14.46 -12.45 0.85
CA GLY A 185 -14.20 -11.02 1.06
C GLY A 185 -15.22 -10.12 0.37
N LEU A 186 -15.74 -10.53 -0.80
CA LEU A 186 -16.83 -9.82 -1.48
C LEU A 186 -18.13 -9.88 -0.69
N LEU A 187 -18.47 -11.02 -0.08
CA LEU A 187 -19.65 -11.13 0.78
C LEU A 187 -19.49 -10.22 2.00
N THR A 188 -18.30 -10.18 2.62
CA THR A 188 -18.00 -9.30 3.76
C THR A 188 -18.20 -7.82 3.39
N VAL A 189 -17.55 -7.35 2.32
CA VAL A 189 -17.65 -5.96 1.84
C VAL A 189 -19.09 -5.59 1.48
N THR A 190 -19.79 -6.43 0.73
CA THR A 190 -21.16 -6.13 0.28
C THR A 190 -22.18 -6.22 1.41
N SER A 191 -21.98 -7.11 2.39
CA SER A 191 -22.82 -7.17 3.59
C SER A 191 -22.65 -5.93 4.46
N LEU A 192 -21.41 -5.48 4.65
CA LEU A 192 -21.13 -4.21 5.33
C LEU A 192 -21.76 -3.03 4.57
N PHE A 193 -21.71 -3.01 3.23
CA PHE A 193 -22.33 -1.96 2.43
C PHE A 193 -23.87 -1.91 2.59
N LYS A 194 -24.51 -3.09 2.60
CA LYS A 194 -25.97 -3.24 2.76
C LYS A 194 -26.46 -2.87 4.15
N SER A 195 -25.63 -3.06 5.17
CA SER A 195 -26.04 -2.76 6.55
C SER A 195 -26.46 -1.29 6.70
N ARG A 196 -27.54 -1.09 7.44
CA ARG A 196 -28.07 0.25 7.75
C ARG A 196 -27.27 0.95 8.82
N ASP A 197 -26.54 0.18 9.64
CA ASP A 197 -25.73 0.68 10.74
C ASP A 197 -24.34 1.16 10.28
N THR A 198 -23.96 0.82 9.05
CA THR A 198 -22.69 1.24 8.45
C THR A 198 -22.67 2.74 8.24
N SER A 199 -21.64 3.39 8.79
CA SER A 199 -21.49 4.84 8.72
C SER A 199 -21.35 5.32 7.27
N ARG A 200 -21.74 6.57 7.01
CA ARG A 200 -21.62 7.19 5.69
C ARG A 200 -20.18 7.18 5.17
N GLU A 201 -19.22 7.42 6.05
CA GLU A 201 -17.79 7.41 5.72
C GLU A 201 -17.34 6.03 5.22
N VAL A 202 -17.70 4.96 5.93
CA VAL A 202 -17.37 3.59 5.53
C VAL A 202 -18.07 3.23 4.22
N LYS A 203 -19.33 3.66 4.00
CA LYS A 203 -20.02 3.46 2.72
C LYS A 203 -19.29 4.10 1.54
N VAL A 204 -18.71 5.29 1.71
CA VAL A 204 -17.88 5.92 0.67
C VAL A 204 -16.66 5.04 0.36
N ARG A 205 -15.95 4.56 1.39
CA ARG A 205 -14.78 3.67 1.21
C ARG A 205 -15.14 2.34 0.57
N LEU A 206 -16.29 1.76 0.90
CA LEU A 206 -16.79 0.53 0.27
C LEU A 206 -17.10 0.76 -1.21
N THR A 207 -17.70 1.90 -1.56
CA THR A 207 -17.92 2.27 -2.95
C THR A 207 -16.60 2.46 -3.70
N GLU A 208 -15.61 3.16 -3.13
CA GLU A 208 -14.26 3.29 -3.70
C GLU A 208 -13.61 1.91 -3.91
N PHE A 209 -13.73 1.01 -2.94
CA PHE A 209 -13.23 -0.35 -3.05
C PHE A 209 -13.93 -1.12 -4.18
N MET A 210 -15.26 -1.04 -4.30
CA MET A 210 -16.00 -1.70 -5.39
C MET A 210 -15.61 -1.14 -6.76
N TYR A 211 -15.42 0.18 -6.88
CA TYR A 211 -14.89 0.79 -8.09
C TYR A 211 -13.51 0.26 -8.44
N PHE A 212 -12.60 0.20 -7.46
CA PHE A 212 -11.28 -0.39 -7.64
C PHE A 212 -11.37 -1.86 -8.07
N TYR A 213 -12.16 -2.67 -7.39
CA TYR A 213 -12.29 -4.10 -7.67
C TYR A 213 -12.81 -4.37 -9.09
N LEU A 214 -13.71 -3.52 -9.59
CA LEU A 214 -14.26 -3.61 -10.95
C LEU A 214 -13.31 -3.07 -12.03
N THR A 215 -12.19 -2.41 -11.69
CA THR A 215 -11.18 -2.03 -12.69
C THR A 215 -10.43 -3.27 -13.23
N PRO A 216 -10.01 -3.32 -14.51
CA PRO A 216 -9.26 -4.45 -15.06
C PRO A 216 -8.03 -4.82 -14.23
N GLU A 217 -7.79 -6.11 -14.05
CA GLU A 217 -6.60 -6.61 -13.36
C GLU A 217 -5.40 -6.53 -14.31
N THR A 218 -4.79 -5.34 -14.40
CA THR A 218 -3.62 -5.04 -15.23
C THR A 218 -3.85 -5.22 -16.76
N PRO A 219 -3.43 -4.28 -17.62
CA PRO A 219 -3.82 -4.32 -19.04
C PRO A 219 -3.17 -5.46 -19.84
N VAL A 220 -3.96 -6.00 -20.75
CA VAL A 220 -3.65 -7.01 -21.77
C VAL A 220 -2.62 -6.44 -22.75
N GLY A 221 -1.33 -6.64 -22.49
CA GLY A 221 -0.26 -6.32 -23.43
C GLY A 221 1.05 -5.97 -22.75
N GLY A 222 2.06 -6.82 -22.93
CA GLY A 222 3.42 -6.65 -22.41
C GLY A 222 3.93 -5.21 -22.51
N GLY A 223 4.03 -4.55 -21.36
CA GLY A 223 4.59 -3.22 -21.21
C GLY A 223 5.65 -3.26 -20.11
N ARG A 224 6.91 -3.18 -20.54
CA ARG A 224 8.15 -3.05 -19.75
C ARG A 224 8.00 -2.18 -18.49
N PRO A 225 8.89 -2.36 -17.48
CA PRO A 225 9.05 -1.36 -16.43
C PRO A 225 9.25 0.00 -17.10
N VAL A 226 8.47 0.99 -16.66
CA VAL A 226 8.44 2.37 -17.17
C VAL A 226 9.88 2.89 -17.30
N SER A 227 10.44 2.72 -18.50
CA SER A 227 11.76 3.21 -18.87
C SER A 227 11.51 4.42 -19.75
N ALA A 228 11.85 5.59 -19.21
CA ALA A 228 11.81 6.87 -19.85
C ALA A 228 12.40 6.80 -21.28
N ALA A 229 11.55 7.05 -22.28
CA ALA A 229 11.98 7.24 -23.66
C ALA A 229 12.03 8.75 -23.95
N GLY A 230 13.16 9.36 -23.60
CA GLY A 230 13.60 10.66 -24.09
C GLY A 230 15.08 10.55 -24.47
N ARG A 231 15.37 10.44 -25.78
CA ARG A 231 16.70 10.30 -26.35
C ARG A 231 17.50 11.61 -26.24
N ASN A 232 18.68 11.58 -25.62
CA ASN A 232 19.99 11.84 -26.26
C ASN A 232 21.07 12.16 -25.21
N GLY A 233 22.16 11.37 -25.20
CA GLY A 233 23.38 11.68 -24.45
C GLY A 233 24.14 10.42 -24.03
N GLN A 234 25.34 10.23 -24.55
CA GLN A 234 26.19 9.04 -24.37
C GLN A 234 26.56 8.78 -22.90
N GLY A 235 26.48 7.51 -22.48
CA GLY A 235 27.01 7.04 -21.21
C GLY A 235 26.67 5.56 -20.97
N LYS A 236 27.58 4.66 -21.32
CA LYS A 236 27.50 3.22 -20.97
C LYS A 236 27.67 3.08 -19.45
N LEU A 237 26.60 2.81 -18.70
CA LEU A 237 26.58 2.03 -17.45
C LEU A 237 25.14 2.04 -16.88
N GLY A 238 24.43 0.92 -16.86
CA GLY A 238 23.09 0.89 -16.26
C GLY A 238 22.17 -0.29 -16.57
N LYS A 239 22.71 -1.41 -17.07
CA LYS A 239 21.89 -2.59 -17.44
C LYS A 239 22.17 -3.84 -16.60
N ALA A 240 22.81 -3.70 -15.44
CA ALA A 240 23.34 -4.83 -14.66
C ALA A 240 22.78 -4.96 -13.23
N LEU A 241 21.65 -4.34 -12.90
CA LEU A 241 21.04 -4.47 -11.56
C LEU A 241 19.80 -5.40 -11.52
N PHE A 242 19.38 -5.95 -12.66
CA PHE A 242 18.25 -6.90 -12.74
C PHE A 242 18.63 -8.23 -13.41
N SER A 243 19.92 -8.51 -13.55
CA SER A 243 20.40 -9.81 -14.03
C SER A 243 21.72 -10.16 -13.33
N SER A 244 21.67 -11.02 -12.32
CA SER A 244 22.86 -11.71 -11.83
C SER A 244 22.70 -13.21 -12.06
N SER A 245 23.70 -13.75 -12.73
CA SER A 245 23.89 -15.14 -13.11
C SER A 245 23.85 -16.11 -11.92
N GLY A 246 23.06 -17.16 -12.06
CA GLY A 246 23.32 -18.48 -11.49
C GLY A 246 23.31 -19.47 -12.65
N ASP A 247 24.48 -20.02 -12.98
CA ASP A 247 24.64 -21.04 -14.01
C ASP A 247 24.08 -22.37 -13.48
N GLY A 248 23.02 -22.87 -14.11
CA GLY A 248 22.20 -23.96 -13.60
C GLY A 248 21.17 -24.45 -14.61
N LYS A 249 21.67 -24.92 -15.75
CA LYS A 249 21.08 -25.86 -16.73
C LYS A 249 19.66 -26.41 -16.43
N GLY A 250 18.68 -25.96 -17.23
CA GLY A 250 17.58 -26.81 -17.74
C GLY A 250 16.20 -26.60 -17.11
N GLY A 251 15.29 -25.97 -17.87
CA GLY A 251 13.85 -26.00 -17.61
C GLY A 251 13.15 -24.73 -18.07
N ARG A 252 12.55 -24.75 -19.27
CA ARG A 252 11.57 -23.74 -19.71
C ARG A 252 10.34 -23.85 -18.80
N GLU A 253 10.21 -22.96 -17.83
CA GLU A 253 8.94 -22.62 -17.19
C GLU A 253 8.59 -21.20 -17.58
N GLY A 254 7.85 -21.09 -18.67
CA GLY A 254 7.22 -19.84 -19.10
C GLY A 254 5.82 -20.19 -19.55
N ASP A 255 4.96 -20.56 -18.59
CA ASP A 255 3.52 -20.78 -18.84
C ASP A 255 2.68 -20.91 -17.55
N ALA A 256 2.75 -19.96 -16.61
CA ALA A 256 1.98 -20.01 -15.36
C ALA A 256 1.34 -18.69 -14.87
N GLU A 257 1.28 -17.65 -15.71
CA GLU A 257 0.61 -16.38 -15.34
C GLU A 257 -0.77 -16.19 -15.99
N ASP A 258 -1.12 -16.97 -17.02
CA ASP A 258 -2.33 -16.77 -17.83
C ASP A 258 -3.65 -17.22 -17.15
N GLY A 259 -3.58 -17.74 -15.91
CA GLY A 259 -4.72 -18.30 -15.18
C GLY A 259 -5.13 -17.57 -13.89
N VAL A 260 -4.47 -16.46 -13.54
CA VAL A 260 -4.70 -15.76 -12.25
C VAL A 260 -5.58 -14.52 -12.41
N THR A 261 -5.54 -13.86 -13.57
CA THR A 261 -6.34 -12.66 -13.85
C THR A 261 -7.75 -13.03 -14.27
N VAL A 262 -8.72 -12.22 -13.83
CA VAL A 262 -10.14 -12.43 -14.16
C VAL A 262 -10.72 -11.20 -14.85
N SER A 263 -11.54 -11.44 -15.88
CA SER A 263 -12.11 -10.36 -16.68
C SER A 263 -13.06 -9.48 -15.86
N VAL A 264 -13.21 -8.21 -16.26
CA VAL A 264 -14.17 -7.29 -15.62
C VAL A 264 -15.59 -7.86 -15.66
N ARG A 265 -15.95 -8.59 -16.72
CA ARG A 265 -17.26 -9.22 -16.86
C ARG A 265 -17.50 -10.29 -15.79
N GLU A 266 -16.51 -11.11 -15.51
CA GLU A 266 -16.59 -12.14 -14.47
C GLU A 266 -16.62 -11.49 -13.08
N LYS A 267 -15.79 -10.48 -12.82
CA LYS A 267 -15.80 -9.72 -11.57
C LYS A 267 -17.15 -9.04 -11.31
N LYS A 268 -17.75 -8.45 -12.35
CA LYS A 268 -19.13 -7.94 -12.31
C LYS A 268 -20.09 -9.04 -11.86
N GLY A 269 -19.99 -10.22 -12.46
CA GLY A 269 -20.79 -11.39 -12.09
C GLY A 269 -20.58 -11.83 -10.63
N TYR A 270 -19.40 -11.64 -10.05
CA TYR A 270 -19.16 -11.94 -8.63
C TYR A 270 -19.82 -10.93 -7.70
N VAL A 271 -19.72 -9.62 -7.99
CA VAL A 271 -20.37 -8.58 -7.18
C VAL A 271 -21.90 -8.67 -7.29
N ASP A 272 -22.42 -8.94 -8.48
CA ASP A 272 -23.86 -8.96 -8.77
C ASP A 272 -24.59 -10.08 -8.01
N ARG A 273 -23.89 -11.18 -7.66
CA ARG A 273 -24.42 -12.22 -6.77
C ARG A 273 -24.82 -11.68 -5.40
N TYR A 274 -24.14 -10.64 -4.91
CA TYR A 274 -24.35 -10.10 -3.56
C TYR A 274 -25.07 -8.74 -3.55
N LEU A 275 -25.01 -7.99 -4.66
CA LEU A 275 -25.62 -6.67 -4.87
C LEU A 275 -26.32 -6.58 -6.25
N PRO A 276 -27.41 -7.33 -6.48
CA PRO A 276 -28.07 -7.34 -7.77
C PRO A 276 -28.58 -5.94 -8.14
N GLY A 277 -28.26 -5.49 -9.36
CA GLY A 277 -28.75 -4.23 -9.94
C GLY A 277 -27.94 -2.97 -9.58
N VAL A 278 -27.09 -3.01 -8.54
CA VAL A 278 -26.20 -1.88 -8.19
C VAL A 278 -24.95 -1.86 -9.07
N VAL A 279 -24.49 -3.05 -9.50
CA VAL A 279 -23.23 -3.19 -10.23
C VAL A 279 -23.30 -2.57 -11.62
N ASP A 280 -24.46 -2.59 -12.27
CA ASP A 280 -24.66 -1.95 -13.57
C ASP A 280 -24.46 -0.43 -13.51
N GLU A 281 -24.98 0.21 -12.46
CA GLU A 281 -24.79 1.65 -12.23
C GLU A 281 -23.32 1.98 -11.96
N LEU A 282 -22.65 1.19 -11.11
CA LEU A 282 -21.22 1.37 -10.82
C LEU A 282 -20.34 1.22 -12.08
N VAL A 283 -20.61 0.21 -12.91
CA VAL A 283 -19.86 0.01 -14.17
C VAL A 283 -20.09 1.16 -15.14
N LYS A 284 -21.34 1.62 -15.26
CA LYS A 284 -21.68 2.77 -16.09
C LYS A 284 -20.96 4.04 -15.62
N ASP A 285 -20.91 4.28 -14.31
CA ASP A 285 -20.20 5.42 -13.73
C ASP A 285 -18.68 5.34 -14.02
N LEU A 286 -18.09 4.15 -13.93
CA LEU A 286 -16.67 3.94 -14.31
C LEU A 286 -16.39 4.27 -15.77
N GLU A 287 -17.27 3.85 -16.69
CA GLU A 287 -17.15 4.12 -18.13
C GLU A 287 -17.30 5.62 -18.44
N VAL A 288 -18.24 6.30 -17.77
CA VAL A 288 -18.54 7.72 -17.98
C VAL A 288 -17.45 8.62 -17.42
N TYR A 289 -17.07 8.41 -16.15
CA TYR A 289 -16.18 9.32 -15.44
C TYR A 289 -14.71 8.98 -15.60
N LYS A 290 -14.37 7.77 -16.05
CA LYS A 290 -12.98 7.29 -16.21
C LYS A 290 -12.08 7.74 -15.05
N PRO A 291 -12.45 7.49 -13.78
CA PRO A 291 -11.81 8.11 -12.61
C PRO A 291 -10.30 7.79 -12.48
N PHE A 292 -9.82 6.77 -13.18
CA PHE A 292 -8.42 6.36 -13.24
C PHE A 292 -7.71 6.68 -14.58
N GLY A 293 -8.20 7.67 -15.35
CA GLY A 293 -7.47 8.19 -16.51
C GLY A 293 -7.68 7.45 -17.84
N GLY A 294 -8.78 6.72 -17.99
CA GLY A 294 -9.20 6.17 -19.29
C GLY A 294 -8.47 4.92 -19.79
N VAL A 295 -7.74 4.22 -18.91
CA VAL A 295 -7.06 2.92 -19.15
C VAL A 295 -8.04 1.77 -19.52
N LEU A 296 -9.35 2.04 -19.52
CA LEU A 296 -10.41 1.12 -19.91
C LEU A 296 -10.66 1.06 -21.44
N SER A 297 -9.79 1.66 -22.26
CA SER A 297 -9.96 1.72 -23.73
C SER A 297 -8.88 0.93 -24.45
#